data_AF-A0A975EU18-F1
#
_entry.id   AF-A0A975EU18-F1
#
_cell.length_a   1.000
_cell.length_b   1.000
_cell.length_c   1.000
_cell.angle_alpha   90.00
_cell.angle_beta   90.00
_cell.angle_gamma   90.00
#
_symmetry.space_group_name_H-M   'P 1'
#
loop_
_entity.id
_entity.type
_entity.pdbx_description
1 polymer ?
#
loop_
_entity_poly.entity_id
_entity_poly.type
_entity_poly.pdbx_seq_one_letter_code
_entity_poly.pdbx_strand_id
1 'polypeptide(L)'
;MTKGLLYWLLPSLILLGCAKEERPADVLGKAKMVDVMVDVHLAEGIEKTTILTLDSTIISGQAVYDFLYEKHGITEEEYTRSFEWYSEHLKEFDEVYARVIEKLNQMEATRQQIRDR
;
A
#
# COMPACT_ATOMS: atom_id res chain seq x y z
N MET A 1 24.03 -44.34 -35.03
CA MET A 1 22.65 -43.96 -34.66
C MET A 1 22.72 -43.18 -33.36
N THR A 2 23.07 -41.90 -33.48
CA THR A 2 23.55 -41.01 -32.42
C THR A 2 22.51 -39.93 -32.14
N LYS A 3 21.34 -40.29 -31.63
CA LYS A 3 20.30 -39.31 -31.24
C LYS A 3 19.45 -39.87 -30.11
N GLY A 4 20.04 -40.03 -28.92
CA GLY A 4 19.28 -40.56 -27.77
C GLY A 4 19.82 -40.19 -26.40
N LEU A 5 21.03 -39.61 -26.32
CA LEU A 5 21.71 -39.39 -25.03
C LEU A 5 21.82 -37.90 -24.63
N LEU A 6 21.13 -37.00 -25.35
CA LEU A 6 21.18 -35.55 -25.12
C LEU A 6 19.83 -34.97 -24.66
N TYR A 7 18.99 -35.77 -24.01
CA TYR A 7 17.70 -35.32 -23.47
C TYR A 7 17.46 -35.78 -22.02
N TRP A 8 18.53 -36.09 -21.29
CA TRP A 8 18.45 -36.56 -19.91
C TRP A 8 19.27 -35.67 -18.94
N LEU A 9 19.34 -34.37 -19.22
CA LEU A 9 19.95 -33.36 -18.35
C LEU A 9 19.17 -32.03 -18.35
N LEU A 10 17.88 -32.04 -18.71
CA LEU A 10 17.11 -30.79 -18.86
C LEU A 10 15.75 -30.69 -18.14
N PRO A 11 15.51 -31.38 -17.00
CA PRO A 11 14.51 -30.87 -16.08
C PRO A 11 15.02 -30.87 -14.64
N SER A 12 16.00 -30.03 -14.31
CA SER A 12 16.32 -29.73 -12.90
C SER A 12 16.35 -28.24 -12.56
N LEU A 13 16.10 -27.35 -13.53
CA LEU A 13 16.27 -25.90 -13.35
C LEU A 13 14.93 -25.14 -13.27
N ILE A 14 13.93 -25.71 -12.59
CA ILE A 14 12.68 -24.98 -12.26
C ILE A 14 12.29 -25.29 -10.82
N LEU A 15 13.15 -24.91 -9.87
CA LEU A 15 12.82 -24.86 -8.45
C LEU A 15 13.40 -23.59 -7.82
N LEU A 16 13.15 -22.44 -8.44
CA LEU A 16 13.12 -21.17 -7.70
C LEU A 16 11.66 -20.95 -7.31
N GLY A 17 11.24 -21.73 -6.32
CA GLY A 17 9.94 -21.58 -5.68
C GLY A 17 9.83 -20.23 -4.99
N CYS A 18 8.61 -19.70 -4.93
CA CYS A 18 8.26 -18.44 -4.29
C CYS A 18 8.90 -18.30 -2.91
N ALA A 19 9.99 -17.52 -2.84
CA ALA A 19 10.32 -16.85 -1.60
C ALA A 19 9.24 -15.79 -1.41
N LYS A 20 8.38 -15.97 -0.39
CA LYS A 20 7.48 -14.90 0.03
C LYS A 20 8.39 -13.80 0.55
N GLU A 21 8.50 -12.71 -0.19
CA GLU A 21 9.27 -11.54 0.23
C GLU A 21 8.67 -11.03 1.55
N GLU A 22 9.47 -11.10 2.62
CA GLU A 22 9.03 -10.65 3.92
C GLU A 22 9.13 -9.13 3.95
N ARG A 23 8.05 -8.49 4.42
CA ARG A 23 8.01 -7.04 4.60
C ARG A 23 9.17 -6.62 5.53
N PRO A 24 10.05 -5.70 5.10
CA PRO A 24 11.10 -5.13 5.95
C PRO A 24 10.54 -4.53 7.25
N ALA A 25 11.29 -4.64 8.35
CA ALA A 25 10.81 -4.24 9.68
C ALA A 25 10.49 -2.74 9.80
N ASP A 26 11.17 -1.93 8.99
CA ASP A 26 11.06 -0.48 8.84
C ASP A 26 9.95 -0.04 7.87
N VAL A 27 9.22 -0.97 7.27
CA VAL A 27 7.99 -0.69 6.52
C VAL A 27 6.79 -0.79 7.46
N LEU A 28 5.84 0.13 7.36
CA LEU A 28 4.61 0.12 8.15
C LEU A 28 3.82 -1.16 7.88
N GLY A 29 3.36 -1.80 8.94
CA GLY A 29 2.42 -2.93 8.80
C GLY A 29 1.11 -2.49 8.15
N LYS A 30 0.44 -3.39 7.43
CA LYS A 30 -0.78 -3.09 6.66
C LYS A 30 -1.83 -2.30 7.43
N ALA A 31 -2.12 -2.69 8.67
CA ALA A 31 -3.11 -2.00 9.49
C ALA A 31 -2.74 -0.52 9.72
N LYS A 32 -1.46 -0.26 9.99
CA LYS A 32 -0.94 1.10 10.19
C LYS A 32 -0.98 1.90 8.89
N MET A 33 -0.55 1.29 7.78
CA MET A 33 -0.60 1.91 6.46
C MET A 33 -2.03 2.27 6.06
N VAL A 34 -3.00 1.37 6.29
CA VAL A 34 -4.44 1.65 6.06
C VAL A 34 -4.91 2.87 6.85
N ASP A 35 -4.58 2.96 8.13
CA ASP A 35 -5.02 4.09 8.97
C ASP A 35 -4.41 5.41 8.51
N VAL A 36 -3.11 5.42 8.18
CA VAL A 36 -2.41 6.60 7.64
C VAL A 36 -3.02 7.06 6.32
N MET A 37 -3.21 6.13 5.37
CA MET A 37 -3.74 6.46 4.05
C MET A 37 -5.19 6.95 4.09
N VAL A 38 -6.02 6.42 4.99
CA VAL A 38 -7.37 6.96 5.21
C VAL A 38 -7.30 8.44 5.57
N ASP A 39 -6.43 8.82 6.51
CA ASP A 39 -6.31 10.21 6.94
C ASP A 39 -5.65 11.11 5.88
N VAL A 40 -4.68 10.61 5.11
CA VAL A 40 -4.12 11.30 3.94
C VAL A 40 -5.21 11.62 2.92
N HIS A 41 -5.98 10.63 2.48
CA HIS A 41 -7.05 10.85 1.49
C HIS A 41 -8.17 11.76 2.02
N LEU A 42 -8.48 11.71 3.32
CA LEU A 42 -9.42 12.64 3.94
C LEU A 42 -8.89 14.08 3.96
N ALA A 43 -7.60 14.27 4.22
CA ALA A 43 -6.97 15.58 4.23
C ALA A 43 -6.87 16.20 2.82
N GLU A 44 -6.62 15.37 1.82
CA GLU A 44 -6.50 15.78 0.41
C GLU A 44 -7.85 15.86 -0.32
N GLY A 45 -8.94 15.39 0.31
CA GLY A 45 -10.28 15.43 -0.26
C GLY A 45 -10.48 14.47 -1.44
N ILE A 46 -9.74 13.36 -1.45
CA ILE A 46 -9.63 12.45 -2.59
C ILE A 46 -10.73 11.38 -2.60
N GLU A 47 -11.21 11.04 -3.80
CA GLU A 47 -12.21 10.00 -4.03
C GLU A 47 -11.66 8.57 -3.83
N LYS A 48 -12.56 7.64 -3.51
CA LYS A 48 -12.25 6.26 -3.08
C LYS A 48 -11.39 5.46 -4.07
N THR A 49 -11.45 5.76 -5.36
CA THR A 49 -10.77 4.95 -6.40
C THR A 49 -9.43 5.53 -6.85
N THR A 50 -8.98 6.64 -6.27
CA THR A 50 -7.77 7.32 -6.70
C THR A 50 -6.55 6.74 -5.97
N ILE A 51 -5.67 6.09 -6.73
CA ILE A 51 -4.34 5.69 -6.27
C ILE A 51 -3.43 6.91 -6.41
N LEU A 52 -2.87 7.37 -5.30
CA LEU A 52 -1.91 8.47 -5.32
C LEU A 52 -0.51 7.97 -5.60
N THR A 53 0.35 8.89 -6.01
CA THR A 53 1.80 8.71 -6.05
C THR A 53 2.43 9.74 -5.12
N LEU A 54 3.67 9.51 -4.67
CA LEU A 54 4.38 10.45 -3.79
C LEU A 54 4.45 11.88 -4.36
N ASP A 55 4.43 12.01 -5.70
CA ASP A 55 4.51 13.30 -6.39
C ASP A 55 3.18 14.08 -6.45
N SER A 56 2.06 13.48 -6.07
CA SER A 56 0.73 14.00 -6.42
C SER A 56 0.25 15.25 -5.66
N THR A 57 0.98 15.74 -4.64
CA THR A 57 0.48 16.82 -3.75
C THR A 57 1.55 17.73 -3.12
N ILE A 58 2.76 17.84 -3.68
CA ILE A 58 3.91 18.44 -2.97
C ILE A 58 3.82 19.96 -2.66
N ILE A 59 2.82 20.73 -3.13
CA ILE A 59 2.83 22.20 -2.92
C ILE A 59 1.69 22.74 -2.01
N SER A 60 0.81 21.89 -1.46
CA SER A 60 -0.17 22.32 -0.45
C SER A 60 -0.52 21.19 0.54
N GLY A 61 0.12 21.00 1.69
CA GLY A 61 1.25 21.71 2.27
C GLY A 61 1.85 20.88 3.40
N GLN A 62 3.18 20.92 3.52
CA GLN A 62 4.00 20.12 4.45
C GLN A 62 3.40 20.01 5.86
N ALA A 63 2.85 21.09 6.41
CA ALA A 63 2.24 21.10 7.75
C ALA A 63 1.09 20.08 7.94
N VAL A 64 0.36 19.74 6.86
CA VAL A 64 -0.68 18.70 6.91
C VAL A 64 -0.03 17.34 7.09
N TYR A 65 1.02 17.04 6.32
CA TYR A 65 1.75 15.77 6.42
C TYR A 65 2.48 15.66 7.76
N ASP A 66 3.12 16.73 8.23
CA ASP A 66 3.75 16.78 9.55
C ASP A 66 2.73 16.44 10.67
N PHE A 67 1.53 17.01 10.60
CA PHE A 67 0.44 16.68 11.52
C PHE A 67 0.01 15.22 11.42
N LEU A 68 -0.07 14.65 10.22
CA LEU A 68 -0.42 13.24 10.03
C LEU A 68 0.67 12.32 10.60
N TYR A 69 1.94 12.64 10.36
CA TYR A 69 3.07 11.92 10.93
C TYR A 69 3.00 11.90 12.46
N GLU A 70 2.77 13.07 13.07
CA GLU A 70 2.59 13.18 14.52
C GLU A 70 1.35 12.38 15.01
N LYS A 71 0.19 12.55 14.35
CA LYS A 71 -1.06 11.86 14.69
C LYS A 71 -0.89 10.34 14.70
N HIS A 72 -0.15 9.81 13.74
CA HIS A 72 0.11 8.38 13.63
C HIS A 72 1.39 7.95 14.37
N GLY A 73 2.19 8.85 14.92
CA GLY A 73 3.45 8.50 15.57
C GLY A 73 4.41 7.77 14.62
N ILE A 74 4.54 8.29 13.40
CA ILE A 74 5.47 7.82 12.36
C ILE A 74 6.36 8.97 11.90
N THR A 75 7.48 8.68 11.26
CA THR A 75 8.29 9.71 10.58
C THR A 75 7.95 9.83 9.10
N GLU A 76 8.38 10.92 8.48
CA GLU A 76 8.29 11.10 7.03
C GLU A 76 9.01 9.97 6.28
N GLU A 77 10.18 9.56 6.76
CA GLU A 77 10.96 8.48 6.15
C GLU A 77 10.27 7.13 6.27
N GLU A 78 9.65 6.82 7.42
CA GLU A 78 8.86 5.61 7.60
C GLU A 78 7.66 5.58 6.65
N TYR A 79 6.94 6.71 6.51
CA TYR A 79 5.84 6.81 5.55
C TYR A 79 6.33 6.62 4.10
N THR A 80 7.36 7.37 3.70
CA THR A 80 7.90 7.38 2.33
C THR A 80 8.39 6.00 1.93
N ARG A 81 9.25 5.39 2.76
CA ARG A 81 9.79 4.04 2.52
C ARG A 81 8.68 3.00 2.44
N SER A 82 7.66 3.13 3.30
CA SER A 82 6.54 2.20 3.29
C SER A 82 5.72 2.33 2.03
N PHE A 83 5.43 3.56 1.63
CA PHE A 83 4.68 3.86 0.43
C PHE A 83 5.40 3.33 -0.82
N GLU A 84 6.71 3.56 -0.93
CA GLU A 84 7.55 3.02 -2.01
C GLU A 84 7.49 1.49 -2.03
N TRP A 85 7.70 0.85 -0.87
CA TRP A 85 7.65 -0.61 -0.77
C TRP A 85 6.28 -1.17 -1.19
N TYR A 86 5.16 -0.62 -0.69
CA TYR A 86 3.84 -1.06 -1.11
C TYR A 86 3.60 -0.81 -2.61
N SER A 87 4.09 0.31 -3.16
CA SER A 87 3.98 0.63 -4.59
C SER A 87 4.68 -0.40 -5.48
N GLU A 88 5.77 -0.99 -5.00
CA GLU A 88 6.48 -2.08 -5.68
C GLU A 88 5.85 -3.46 -5.43
N HIS A 89 5.03 -3.59 -4.38
CA HIS A 89 4.39 -4.83 -3.95
C HIS A 89 2.87 -4.78 -4.17
N LEU A 90 2.45 -4.74 -5.45
CA LEU A 90 1.06 -4.51 -5.85
C LEU A 90 0.02 -5.34 -5.11
N LYS A 91 0.26 -6.64 -4.89
CA LYS A 91 -0.67 -7.49 -4.14
C LYS A 91 -0.88 -7.01 -2.70
N GLU A 92 0.19 -6.60 -2.05
CA GLU A 92 0.15 -6.10 -0.67
C GLU A 92 -0.54 -4.72 -0.64
N PHE A 93 -0.34 -3.91 -1.68
CA PHE A 93 -0.96 -2.60 -1.80
C PHE A 93 -2.46 -2.67 -2.10
N ASP A 94 -2.88 -3.60 -2.97
CA ASP A 94 -4.29 -3.85 -3.27
C ASP A 94 -5.06 -4.21 -2.00
N GLU A 95 -4.46 -5.03 -1.12
CA GLU A 95 -5.05 -5.37 0.17
C GLU A 95 -5.16 -4.14 1.11
N VAL A 96 -4.19 -3.23 1.07
CA VAL A 96 -4.26 -1.96 1.81
C VAL A 96 -5.36 -1.07 1.24
N TYR A 97 -5.37 -0.82 -0.07
CA TYR A 97 -6.37 0.05 -0.72
C TYR A 97 -7.79 -0.47 -0.59
N ALA A 98 -8.01 -1.79 -0.71
CA ALA A 98 -9.33 -2.38 -0.49
C ALA A 98 -9.89 -2.01 0.89
N ARG A 99 -9.04 -2.03 1.93
CA ARG A 99 -9.43 -1.67 3.29
C ARG A 99 -9.56 -0.16 3.49
N VAL A 100 -8.74 0.65 2.83
CA VAL A 100 -8.89 2.12 2.82
C VAL A 100 -10.26 2.49 2.25
N ILE A 101 -10.61 1.94 1.09
CA ILE A 101 -11.90 2.15 0.42
C ILE A 101 -13.05 1.72 1.31
N GLU A 102 -12.95 0.53 1.92
CA GLU A 102 -13.95 0.03 2.86
C GLU A 102 -14.18 1.01 4.03
N LYS A 103 -13.12 1.49 4.67
CA LYS A 103 -13.21 2.46 5.77
C LYS A 103 -13.84 3.78 5.32
N LEU A 104 -13.40 4.34 4.20
CA LEU A 104 -13.96 5.59 3.66
C LEU A 104 -15.45 5.44 3.34
N ASN A 105 -15.86 4.31 2.76
CA ASN A 105 -17.27 3.97 2.53
C ASN A 105 -18.09 3.94 3.83
N GLN A 106 -17.58 3.27 4.86
CA GLN A 106 -18.26 3.19 6.16
C GLN A 106 -18.41 4.57 6.81
N MET A 107 -17.39 5.41 6.73
CA MET A 107 -17.43 6.78 7.24
C MET A 107 -18.45 7.64 6.49
N GLU A 108 -18.52 7.51 5.16
CA GLU A 108 -19.51 8.24 4.36
C GLU A 108 -20.94 7.78 4.65
N ALA A 109 -21.18 6.47 4.70
CA ALA A 109 -22.49 5.92 5.03
C ALA A 109 -22.95 6.41 6.42
N THR A 110 -22.06 6.41 7.40
CA THR A 110 -22.31 6.96 8.74
C THR A 110 -22.64 8.46 8.68
N ARG A 111 -21.89 9.23 7.88
CA ARG A 111 -22.13 10.67 7.70
C ARG A 111 -23.49 10.94 7.04
N GLN A 112 -23.90 10.13 6.06
CA GLN A 112 -25.21 10.23 5.41
C GLN A 112 -26.35 9.94 6.40
N GLN A 113 -26.23 8.85 7.18
CA GLN A 113 -27.22 8.51 8.21
C GLN A 113 -27.40 9.61 9.27
N ILE A 114 -26.33 10.28 9.67
CA ILE A 114 -26.40 11.41 10.62
C ILE A 114 -27.11 12.61 10.00
N ARG A 115 -26.89 12.88 8.70
CA ARG A 115 -27.51 14.01 7.99
C ARG A 115 -29.01 13.81 7.75
N ASP A 116 -29.44 12.57 7.57
CA ASP A 116 -30.83 12.23 7.26
C ASP A 116 -31.72 12.05 8.52
N ARG A 117 -31.14 12.29 9.71
CA ARG A 117 -31.80 12.21 11.02
C ARG A 117 -32.15 13.59 11.56
#